data_AF-A0A8C6HNJ5-F1
#
_entry.id   AF-A0A8C6HNJ5-F1
#
_cell.length_a   1.000
_cell.length_b   1.000
_cell.length_c   1.000
_cell.angle_alpha   90.00
_cell.angle_beta   90.00
_cell.angle_gamma   90.00
#
_symmetry.space_group_name_H-M   'P 1'
#
loop_
_entity.id
_entity.type
_entity.pdbx_description
1 polymer ?
#
loop_
_entity_poly.entity_id
_entity_poly.type
_entity_poly.pdbx_seq_one_letter_code
_entity_poly.pdbx_strand_id
1 'polypeptide(L)' 'MQKKSQKKPELDNEKPAAVVAPLTTGYTVKICNYGCDQSDKFVKIYITLTGVHQVPTENVQCTSQRGCSIFY' A
#
# COMPACT_ATOMS: atom_id res chain seq x y z
N MET A 1 1.23 2.39 61.86
CA MET A 1 0.58 3.46 61.07
C MET A 1 -0.47 2.83 60.16
N GLN A 2 -1.66 3.43 60.12
CA GLN A 2 -2.91 2.90 59.59
C GLN A 2 -2.95 2.79 58.05
N LYS A 3 -3.75 1.82 57.60
CA LYS A 3 -4.28 1.63 56.25
C LYS A 3 -5.27 2.75 55.89
N LYS A 4 -5.12 3.38 54.72
CA LYS A 4 -6.14 4.25 54.08
C LYS A 4 -5.93 4.20 52.56
N SER A 5 -6.64 3.33 51.84
CA SER A 5 -7.87 3.62 51.10
C SER A 5 -7.73 4.77 50.10
N GLN A 6 -7.54 4.44 48.82
CA GLN A 6 -7.80 5.31 47.68
C GLN A 6 -8.45 4.51 46.53
N LYS A 7 -9.78 4.47 46.59
CA LYS A 7 -10.76 4.74 45.51
C LYS A 7 -10.28 4.63 44.06
N LYS A 8 -10.86 3.66 43.32
CA LYS A 8 -11.15 3.76 41.88
C LYS A 8 -12.18 4.86 41.63
N PRO A 9 -12.04 5.61 40.53
CA PRO A 9 -13.17 5.75 39.61
C PRO A 9 -12.77 5.34 38.19
N GLU A 10 -13.71 4.67 37.54
CA GLU A 10 -13.70 4.29 36.14
C GLU A 10 -14.02 5.49 35.24
N LEU A 11 -13.66 5.33 33.96
CA LEU A 11 -14.23 5.96 32.77
C LEU A 11 -13.70 7.35 32.37
N ASP A 12 -12.77 7.37 31.42
CA ASP A 12 -13.08 8.02 30.16
C ASP A 12 -12.52 7.19 29.00
N ASN A 13 -13.40 7.01 28.04
CA ASN A 13 -13.33 6.09 26.93
C ASN A 13 -13.07 6.92 25.68
N GLU A 14 -11.86 7.44 25.53
CA GLU A 14 -11.40 7.93 24.23
C GLU A 14 -10.50 6.87 23.58
N LYS A 15 -11.18 5.92 22.93
CA LYS A 15 -10.63 5.22 21.77
C LYS A 15 -9.91 6.25 20.92
N PRO A 16 -8.59 6.15 20.66
CA PRO A 16 -8.06 6.80 19.47
C PRO A 16 -8.90 6.19 18.35
N ALA A 17 -9.72 7.02 17.69
CA ALA A 17 -10.26 6.67 16.41
C ALA A 17 -9.03 6.49 15.53
N ALA A 18 -8.46 5.29 15.58
CA ALA A 18 -7.64 4.75 14.53
C ALA A 18 -8.54 4.92 13.32
N VAL A 19 -8.25 5.96 12.55
CA VAL A 19 -8.72 6.11 11.20
C VAL A 19 -8.27 4.81 10.57
N VAL A 20 -9.20 3.85 10.48
CA VAL A 20 -8.98 2.61 9.78
C VAL A 20 -8.85 3.07 8.36
N ALA A 21 -7.61 3.35 7.95
CA ALA A 21 -7.26 3.48 6.55
C ALA A 21 -7.94 2.30 5.86
N PRO A 22 -8.66 2.53 4.75
CA PRO A 22 -9.29 1.45 4.02
C PRO A 22 -8.23 0.37 3.85
N LEU A 23 -8.42 -0.77 4.51
CA LEU A 23 -7.61 -1.94 4.29
C LEU A 23 -8.06 -2.43 2.92
N THR A 24 -7.50 -1.80 1.88
CA THR A 24 -7.59 -2.29 0.53
C THR A 24 -7.07 -3.70 0.64
N THR A 25 -7.99 -4.66 0.57
CA THR A 25 -7.65 -6.07 0.55
C THR A 25 -7.06 -6.31 -0.84
N GLY A 26 -5.83 -5.83 -1.01
CA GLY A 26 -5.07 -5.87 -2.24
C GLY A 26 -4.36 -7.20 -2.26
N TYR A 27 -4.84 -8.12 -3.10
CA TYR A 27 -4.05 -9.27 -3.47
C TYR A 27 -2.80 -8.75 -4.20
N THR A 28 -1.62 -9.07 -3.69
CA THR A 28 -0.37 -8.69 -4.35
C THR A 28 -0.01 -9.80 -5.33
N VAL A 29 -0.21 -9.55 -6.63
CA VAL A 29 0.29 -10.45 -7.67
C VAL A 29 1.70 -10.02 -8.03
N LYS A 30 2.65 -10.95 -7.90
CA LYS A 30 3.97 -10.77 -8.49
C LYS A 30 3.84 -10.98 -10.00
N ILE A 31 4.15 -9.94 -10.75
CA ILE A 31 4.14 -9.98 -12.21
C ILE A 31 5.52 -10.48 -12.65
N CYS A 32 5.58 -11.74 -13.10
CA CYS A 32 6.82 -12.34 -13.58
C CYS A 32 7.02 -12.14 -15.08
N ASN A 33 5.92 -11.98 -15.83
CA ASN A 33 5.96 -11.85 -17.28
C ASN A 33 5.68 -10.39 -17.66
N TYR A 34 6.68 -9.74 -18.23
CA TYR A 34 6.59 -8.39 -18.77
C TYR A 34 7.41 -8.33 -20.06
N GLY A 35 6.99 -7.48 -20.99
CA GLY A 35 7.79 -7.12 -22.16
C GLY A 35 8.50 -5.80 -21.91
N CYS A 36 9.68 -5.60 -22.49
CA CYS A 36 10.30 -4.28 -22.50
C CYS A 36 10.90 -3.97 -23.88
N ASP A 37 10.84 -2.70 -24.26
CA ASP A 37 11.65 -2.15 -25.34
C ASP A 37 12.55 -1.05 -24.78
N GLN A 38 13.80 -1.04 -25.22
CA GLN A 38 14.77 -0.02 -24.83
C GLN A 38 15.24 0.73 -26.06
N SER A 39 15.20 2.05 -25.96
CA SER A 39 15.79 3.00 -26.89
C SER A 39 16.99 3.69 -26.23
N ASP A 40 17.67 4.56 -26.99
CA ASP A 40 18.77 5.39 -26.48
C ASP A 40 18.39 6.23 -25.24
N LYS A 41 17.12 6.64 -25.15
CA LYS A 41 16.66 7.62 -24.14
C LYS A 41 15.63 7.08 -23.16
N PHE A 42 14.92 6.04 -23.55
CA PHE A 42 13.76 5.55 -22.79
C PHE A 42 13.70 4.03 -22.79
N VAL A 43 13.24 3.50 -21.65
CA VAL A 43 12.79 2.10 -21.52
C VAL A 43 11.28 2.12 -21.37
N LYS A 44 10.59 1.32 -22.16
CA LYS A 44 9.15 1.09 -22.02
C LYS A 44 8.93 -0.33 -21.50
N ILE A 45 8.08 -0.45 -20.49
CA ILE A 45 7.68 -1.74 -19.93
C ILE A 45 6.22 -1.96 -20.29
N TYR A 46 5.91 -3.11 -20.87
CA TYR A 46 4.55 -3.56 -21.15
C TYR A 46 4.16 -4.67 -20.20
N ILE A 47 3.05 -4.46 -19.52
CA ILE A 47 2.47 -5.40 -18.60
C ILE A 47 1.03 -5.65 -19.03
N THR A 48 0.68 -6.92 -19.24
CA THR A 48 -0.69 -7.29 -19.59
C THR A 48 -1.46 -7.60 -18.32
N LEU A 49 -2.42 -6.74 -17.98
CA LEU A 49 -3.36 -6.95 -16.88
C LEU A 49 -4.79 -7.01 -17.43
N THR A 50 -5.47 -8.14 -17.21
CA THR A 50 -6.87 -8.30 -17.62
C THR A 50 -7.77 -7.33 -16.87
N GLY A 51 -8.61 -6.59 -17.61
CA GLY A 51 -9.59 -5.67 -17.01
C GLY A 51 -9.03 -4.33 -16.53
N VAL A 52 -7.74 -4.05 -16.74
CA VAL A 52 -7.10 -2.80 -16.28
C VAL A 52 -7.78 -1.54 -16.81
N HIS A 53 -8.37 -1.58 -18.02
CA HIS A 53 -9.06 -0.45 -18.61
C HIS A 53 -10.36 -0.06 -17.87
N GLN A 54 -10.94 -0.97 -17.09
CA GLN A 54 -12.13 -0.69 -16.27
C GLN A 54 -11.75 -0.06 -14.91
N VAL A 55 -10.47 -0.08 -14.55
CA VAL A 55 -9.98 0.48 -13.30
C VAL A 55 -9.82 1.99 -13.46
N PRO A 56 -10.30 2.80 -12.50
CA PRO A 56 -10.07 4.24 -12.51
C PRO A 56 -8.58 4.58 -12.54
N THR A 57 -8.21 5.63 -13.27
CA THR A 57 -6.81 6.07 -13.40
C THR A 57 -6.14 6.37 -12.05
N GLU A 58 -6.90 6.88 -11.08
CA GLU A 58 -6.42 7.15 -9.71
C GLU A 58 -5.92 5.90 -8.96
N ASN A 59 -6.43 4.73 -9.33
CA ASN A 59 -6.06 3.45 -8.74
C ASN A 59 -4.86 2.81 -9.44
N VAL A 60 -4.39 3.38 -10.55
CA VAL A 60 -3.20 2.91 -11.29
C VAL A 60 -2.02 3.79 -10.89
N GLN A 61 -1.16 3.26 -10.02
CA GLN A 61 0.03 3.96 -9.53
C GLN A 61 1.29 3.24 -10.00
N CYS A 62 2.24 4.01 -10.51
CA CYS A 62 3.57 3.53 -10.88
C CYS A 62 4.60 4.28 -10.06
N THR A 63 5.37 3.56 -9.25
CA THR A 63 6.49 4.13 -8.49
C THR A 63 7.79 3.58 -9.05
N SER A 64 8.64 4.47 -9.53
CA SER A 64 9.98 4.12 -10.00
C SER A 64 10.97 4.35 -8.86
N GLN A 65 11.78 3.35 -8.55
CA GLN A 65 12.85 3.47 -7.58
C GLN A 65 14.21 3.63 -8.28
N ARG A 66 15.06 4.52 -7.76
CA ARG A 66 16.43 4.67 -8.27
C ARG A 66 17.19 3.35 -8.07
N GLY A 67 17.79 2.84 -9.15
CA GLY A 67 18.51 1.57 -9.15
C GLY A 67 17.64 0.33 -9.40
N CYS A 68 16.38 0.50 -9.79
CA CYS A 68 15.57 -0.60 -10.31
C CYS A 68 16.12 -1.03 -11.68
N SER A 69 16.97 -2.05 -11.68
CA SER A 69 17.51 -2.67 -12.89
C SER A 69 16.52 -3.69 -13.45
N ILE A 70 16.13 -3.50 -14.70
CA ILE A 70 15.29 -4.45 -15.45
C ILE A 70 16.25 -5.38 -16.17
N PHE A 71 16.33 -6.64 -15.72
CA PHE A 71 17.20 -7.66 -16.32
C PHE A 71 16.39 -8.49 -17.33
N TYR A 72 16.96 -8.70 -18.51
CA TYR A 72 16.41 -9.54 -19.59
C TYR A 72 16.59 -11.04 -19.28
#